data_AF-A0A2E0KQY6-F1
#
_entry.id   AF-A0A2E0KQY6-F1
#
_cell.length_a   1.000
_cell.length_b   1.000
_cell.length_c   1.000
_cell.angle_alpha   90.00
_cell.angle_beta   90.00
_cell.angle_gamma   90.00
#
_symmetry.space_group_name_H-M   'P 1'
#
loop_
_entity.id
_entity.type
_entity.pdbx_description
1 polymer ?
#
loop_
_entity_poly.entity_id
_entity_poly.type
_entity_poly.pdbx_seq_one_letter_code
_entity_poly.pdbx_strand_id
1 'polypeptide(L)'
;MFAQDSTDTYYRIEGDSIFSKSINLKEVTIYKPVKLESQEDLVMYYTLKRKALKVYPYAKMASDRLVKLNSRLEKIKSKRKRK
;
A
#
# COMPACT_ATOMS: atom_id res chain seq x y z
N MET A 1 50.03 -0.82 23.74
CA MET A 1 48.81 -0.02 23.63
C MET A 1 48.80 0.60 22.24
N PHE A 2 47.88 0.21 21.37
CA PHE A 2 47.64 0.91 20.10
C PHE A 2 46.15 1.19 20.03
N ALA A 3 45.81 2.49 20.10
CA ALA A 3 44.46 2.98 19.93
C ALA A 3 44.09 2.87 18.45
N GLN A 4 43.01 2.15 18.15
CA GLN A 4 42.44 2.10 16.82
C GLN A 4 41.39 3.21 16.74
N ASP A 5 41.74 4.33 16.12
CA ASP A 5 40.79 5.40 15.81
C ASP A 5 39.71 4.87 14.86
N SER A 6 38.51 4.69 15.37
CA SER A 6 37.33 4.39 14.59
C SER A 6 36.90 5.64 13.83
N THR A 7 37.22 5.72 12.54
CA THR A 7 36.64 6.72 11.65
C THR A 7 35.14 6.43 11.49
N ASP A 8 34.31 7.06 12.31
CA ASP A 8 32.85 6.98 12.22
C ASP A 8 32.40 7.72 10.94
N THR A 9 32.00 6.96 9.92
CA THR A 9 31.42 7.50 8.68
C THR A 9 29.96 7.86 8.92
N TYR A 10 29.60 9.12 8.66
CA TYR A 10 28.24 9.62 8.81
C TYR A 10 27.61 9.94 7.45
N TYR A 11 26.34 9.58 7.27
CA TYR A 11 25.59 9.84 6.05
C TYR A 11 24.64 11.02 6.25
N ARG A 12 24.63 11.95 5.30
CA ARG A 12 23.65 13.05 5.22
C ARG A 12 22.71 12.80 4.05
N ILE A 13 21.44 12.56 4.36
CA ILE A 13 20.39 12.37 3.37
C ILE A 13 19.77 13.73 3.07
N GLU A 14 19.41 13.97 1.81
CA GLU A 14 18.78 15.22 1.39
C GLU A 14 17.45 15.41 2.13
N GLY A 15 17.36 16.48 2.94
CA GLY A 15 16.17 16.78 3.76
C GLY A 15 16.33 16.50 5.27
N ASP A 16 17.40 15.83 5.69
CA ASP A 16 17.67 15.57 7.11
C ASP A 16 18.59 16.63 7.73
N SER A 17 18.25 17.04 8.96
CA SER A 17 19.02 18.00 9.77
C SER A 17 20.07 17.32 10.67
N ILE A 18 19.99 16.00 10.83
CA ILE A 18 20.88 15.21 11.70
C ILE A 18 21.60 14.15 10.86
N PHE A 19 22.91 14.02 11.07
CA PHE A 19 23.72 13.00 10.44
C PHE A 19 23.45 11.62 11.07
N SER A 20 23.06 10.65 10.26
CA SER A 20 22.74 9.30 10.73
C SER A 20 23.88 8.33 10.39
N LYS A 21 24.15 7.36 11.28
CA LYS A 21 25.13 6.29 11.03
C LYS A 21 24.64 5.21 10.07
N SER A 22 23.34 5.16 9.78
CA SER A 22 22.69 4.19 8.89
C SER A 22 21.61 4.84 8.03
N ILE A 23 21.40 4.30 6.83
CA ILE A 23 20.32 4.72 5.92
C ILE A 23 19.08 3.86 6.24
N ASN A 24 18.00 4.50 6.69
CA ASN A 24 16.73 3.81 6.92
C ASN A 24 16.02 3.56 5.58
N LEU A 25 15.97 2.30 5.15
CA LEU A 25 15.27 1.90 3.94
C LEU A 25 13.78 1.75 4.19
N LYS A 26 12.98 1.95 3.14
CA LYS A 26 11.54 1.67 3.19
C LYS A 26 11.32 0.16 3.34
N GLU A 27 10.47 -0.22 4.29
CA GLU A 27 10.08 -1.62 4.49
C GLU A 27 9.37 -2.16 3.25
N VAL A 28 9.72 -3.40 2.86
CA VAL A 28 9.11 -4.11 1.73
C VAL A 28 8.59 -5.46 2.21
N THR A 29 7.31 -5.71 1.98
CA THR A 29 6.71 -7.02 2.26
C THR A 29 6.95 -7.98 1.10
N ILE A 30 7.58 -9.12 1.38
CA ILE A 30 7.81 -10.18 0.39
C ILE A 30 6.83 -11.32 0.62
N TYR A 31 6.01 -11.62 -0.39
CA TYR A 31 5.10 -12.76 -0.35
C TYR A 31 5.77 -14.02 -0.90
N LYS A 32 5.50 -15.17 -0.27
CA LYS A 32 5.95 -16.48 -0.78
C LYS A 32 5.27 -16.81 -2.12
N PRO A 33 5.93 -17.57 -3.01
CA PRO A 33 5.28 -18.05 -4.22
C PRO A 33 4.07 -18.92 -3.87
N VAL A 34 3.01 -18.81 -4.67
CA VAL A 34 1.79 -19.58 -4.51
C VAL A 34 2.09 -21.04 -4.89
N LYS A 35 1.99 -21.94 -3.92
CA LYS A 35 2.02 -23.39 -4.12
C LYS A 35 0.60 -23.91 -3.95
N LEU A 36 0.06 -24.53 -4.99
CA LEU A 36 -1.24 -25.18 -4.97
C LEU A 36 -1.00 -26.66 -5.30
N GLU A 37 -1.76 -27.53 -4.65
CA GLU A 37 -1.56 -28.98 -4.74
C GLU A 37 -2.00 -29.55 -6.10
N SER A 38 -3.03 -28.95 -6.72
CA SER A 38 -3.62 -29.40 -7.99
C SER A 38 -3.48 -28.38 -9.13
N GLN A 39 -3.41 -28.89 -10.37
CA GLN A 39 -3.43 -28.06 -11.58
C GLN A 39 -4.77 -27.30 -11.73
N GLU A 40 -5.88 -27.89 -11.30
CA GLU A 40 -7.20 -27.24 -11.35
C GLU A 40 -7.24 -26.00 -10.45
N ASP A 41 -6.66 -26.11 -9.26
CA ASP A 41 -6.57 -25.00 -8.31
C ASP A 41 -5.71 -23.86 -8.87
N LEU A 42 -4.61 -24.18 -9.58
CA LEU A 42 -3.78 -23.18 -10.25
C LEU A 42 -4.60 -22.39 -11.28
N VAL A 43 -5.35 -23.08 -12.13
CA VAL A 43 -6.18 -22.43 -13.17
C VAL A 43 -7.26 -21.55 -12.53
N MET A 44 -7.93 -22.05 -11.48
CA MET A 44 -8.93 -21.29 -10.73
C MET A 44 -8.31 -20.03 -10.10
N TYR A 45 -7.17 -20.18 -9.43
CA TYR A 45 -6.44 -19.07 -8.81
C TYR A 45 -6.10 -17.98 -9.81
N TYR A 46 -5.51 -18.33 -10.96
CA TYR A 46 -5.16 -17.34 -11.99
C TYR A 46 -6.40 -16.68 -12.60
N THR A 47 -7.49 -17.43 -12.77
CA THR A 47 -8.76 -16.88 -13.25
C THR A 47 -9.32 -15.84 -12.29
N LEU A 48 -9.33 -16.15 -10.98
CA LEU A 48 -9.79 -15.23 -9.94
C LEU A 48 -8.88 -14.01 -9.83
N LYS A 49 -7.56 -14.20 -9.83
CA LYS A 49 -6.56 -13.12 -9.81
C LYS A 49 -6.79 -12.15 -10.97
N ARG A 50 -6.98 -12.65 -12.19
CA ARG A 50 -7.26 -11.84 -13.37
C ARG A 50 -8.56 -11.06 -13.22
N LYS A 51 -9.64 -11.71 -12.76
CA LYS A 51 -10.95 -11.06 -12.53
C LYS A 51 -10.82 -9.96 -11.48
N ALA A 52 -10.15 -10.23 -10.36
CA ALA A 52 -9.94 -9.26 -9.29
C ALA A 52 -9.16 -8.03 -9.77
N LEU A 53 -8.03 -8.24 -10.47
CA LEU A 53 -7.23 -7.14 -11.01
C LEU A 53 -8.00 -6.29 -12.02
N LYS A 54 -8.83 -6.91 -12.87
CA LYS A 54 -9.66 -6.20 -13.83
C LYS A 54 -10.74 -5.36 -13.16
N VAL A 55 -11.36 -5.86 -12.08
CA VAL A 55 -12.47 -5.20 -11.39
C VAL A 55 -11.99 -4.13 -10.40
N TYR A 56 -10.78 -4.27 -9.85
CA TYR A 56 -10.24 -3.40 -8.81
C TYR A 56 -10.31 -1.88 -9.11
N PRO A 57 -9.95 -1.38 -10.30
CA PRO A 57 -10.03 0.06 -10.59
C PRO A 57 -11.46 0.61 -10.49
N TYR A 58 -12.45 -0.16 -10.97
CA TYR A 58 -13.85 0.22 -10.90
C TYR A 58 -14.38 0.17 -9.46
N ALA A 59 -13.97 -0.84 -8.69
CA ALA A 59 -14.33 -0.95 -7.28
C ALA A 59 -13.78 0.23 -6.46
N LYS A 60 -12.52 0.61 -6.69
CA LYS A 60 -11.91 1.79 -6.04
C LYS A 60 -12.66 3.07 -6.41
N MET A 61 -12.91 3.30 -7.70
CA MET A 61 -13.67 4.46 -8.18
C MET A 61 -15.09 4.51 -7.58
N ALA A 62 -15.77 3.37 -7.49
CA ALA A 62 -17.09 3.29 -6.89
C ALA A 62 -17.06 3.62 -5.39
N SER A 63 -16.05 3.13 -4.66
CA SER A 63 -15.83 3.46 -3.25
C SER A 63 -15.66 4.96 -3.05
N ASP A 64 -14.77 5.60 -3.80
CA ASP A 64 -14.53 7.05 -3.72
C ASP A 64 -15.82 7.84 -4.05
N ARG A 65 -16.57 7.41 -5.06
CA ARG A 65 -17.84 8.02 -5.43
C ARG A 65 -18.90 7.88 -4.35
N LEU A 66 -18.95 6.74 -3.67
CA LEU A 66 -19.88 6.49 -2.56
C LEU A 66 -19.56 7.42 -1.38
N VAL A 67 -18.28 7.57 -1.02
CA VAL A 67 -17.86 8.52 0.03
C VAL A 67 -18.27 9.95 -0.34
N LYS A 68 -17.99 10.37 -1.59
CA LYS A 68 -18.40 11.69 -2.08
C LYS A 68 -19.92 11.86 -2.07
N LEU A 69 -20.69 10.84 -2.44
CA LEU A 69 -22.15 10.86 -2.39
C LEU A 69 -22.64 11.06 -0.96
N ASN A 70 -22.15 10.29 0.00
CA ASN A 70 -22.53 10.41 1.40
C ASN A 70 -22.25 11.81 1.95
N SER A 71 -21.08 12.37 1.67
CA SER A 71 -20.74 13.75 2.06
C SER A 71 -21.68 14.82 1.48
N ARG A 72 -22.28 14.55 0.31
CA ARG A 72 -23.26 15.45 -0.32
C ARG A 72 -24.64 15.28 0.32
N LEU A 73 -25.02 14.04 0.62
CA LEU A 73 -26.30 13.71 1.26
C LEU A 73 -26.42 14.33 2.67
N GLU A 74 -25.32 14.38 3.42
CA GLU A 74 -25.25 15.04 4.73
C GLU A 74 -25.59 16.53 4.66
N LYS A 75 -25.19 17.23 3.59
CA LYS A 75 -25.46 18.66 3.39
C LYS A 75 -26.94 18.97 3.10
N ILE A 76 -27.73 17.96 2.71
CA ILE A 76 -29.15 18.14 2.38
C ILE A 76 -29.97 18.05 3.66
N LYS A 77 -30.64 19.15 4.04
CA LYS A 77 -31.44 19.23 5.28
C LYS A 77 -32.73 18.40 5.26
N SER A 78 -33.39 18.30 4.10
CA SER A 78 -34.69 17.61 4.00
C SER A 78 -34.51 16.11 3.81
N LYS A 79 -35.17 15.31 4.67
CA LYS A 79 -35.17 13.83 4.59
C LYS A 79 -35.65 13.30 3.23
N ARG A 80 -36.64 13.98 2.61
CA ARG A 80 -37.15 13.58 1.28
C ARG A 80 -36.15 13.82 0.16
N LYS A 81 -35.31 14.86 0.28
CA LYS A 81 -34.29 15.21 -0.73
C LYS A 81 -32.97 14.43 -0.56
N ARG A 82 -32.80 13.75 0.58
CA ARG A 82 -31.62 12.92 0.89
C ARG A 82 -31.80 11.46 0.42
N LYS A 83 -33.03 11.02 0.23
CA LYS A 83 -33.35 9.71 -0.34
C LYS A 83 -33.09 9.69 -1.84
#